data_AF-A0AAU9TJB4-F1
#
_entry.id   AF-A0AAU9TJB4-F1
#
_cell.length_a   1.000
_cell.length_b   1.000
_cell.length_c   1.000
_cell.angle_alpha   90.00
_cell.angle_beta   90.00
_cell.angle_gamma   90.00
#
_symmetry.space_group_name_H-M   'P 1'
#
loop_
_entity.id
_entity.type
_entity.pdbx_description
1 polymer ?
#
loop_
_entity_poly.entity_id
_entity_poly.type
_entity_poly.pdbx_seq_one_letter_code
_entity_poly.pdbx_strand_id
1 'polypeptide(L)'
;MEKFVISYIELVEILISNNQDTFKCVEIIINKYPGMSNQLIEQIKLKLSQSFLPSFTKKWQSACRNKDIFSEQNENCLKGTFSVELKSQMTPMEITQGPSSHVGRKKKNLSTSALIGQNVLKKTRETFSEELISSVKRKNQNCSKPECFIPDKALSLMLDASLFKNQYKIIRKATLELV
;
A
#
# COMPACT_ATOMS: atom_id res chain seq x y z
N MET A 1 8.54 13.80 -32.78
CA MET A 1 8.57 13.53 -31.32
C MET A 1 7.52 12.47 -31.07
N GLU A 2 7.90 11.28 -30.61
CA GLU A 2 6.96 10.18 -30.40
C GLU A 2 6.24 10.38 -29.06
N LYS A 3 4.91 10.32 -29.07
CA LYS A 3 4.05 10.54 -27.91
C LYS A 3 2.97 9.47 -27.84
N PHE A 4 2.83 8.85 -26.69
CA PHE A 4 1.74 7.95 -26.36
C PHE A 4 0.78 8.63 -25.38
N VAL A 5 -0.53 8.52 -25.63
CA VAL A 5 -1.58 9.01 -24.73
C VAL A 5 -2.69 7.98 -24.64
N ILE A 6 -3.10 7.63 -23.42
CA ILE A 6 -4.26 6.78 -23.14
C ILE A 6 -5.07 7.39 -22.00
N SER A 7 -6.39 7.23 -22.00
CA SER A 7 -7.22 7.71 -20.89
C SER A 7 -6.94 6.89 -19.61
N TYR A 8 -7.05 7.52 -18.43
CA TYR A 8 -6.92 6.77 -17.17
C TYR A 8 -8.03 5.74 -16.99
N ILE A 9 -9.24 6.02 -17.49
CA ILE A 9 -10.34 5.05 -17.49
C ILE A 9 -9.94 3.78 -18.23
N GLU A 10 -9.51 3.92 -19.48
CA GLU A 10 -9.13 2.76 -20.30
C GLU A 10 -7.93 2.00 -19.68
N LEU A 11 -6.94 2.73 -19.17
CA LEU A 11 -5.78 2.13 -18.52
C LEU A 11 -6.16 1.35 -17.26
N VAL A 12 -7.08 1.88 -16.45
CA VAL A 12 -7.62 1.20 -15.26
C VAL A 12 -8.41 -0.04 -15.65
N GLU A 13 -9.23 0.01 -16.70
CA GLU A 13 -10.00 -1.15 -17.15
C GLU A 13 -9.09 -2.28 -17.64
N ILE A 14 -8.03 -1.95 -18.37
CA ILE A 14 -7.00 -2.92 -18.76
C ILE A 14 -6.37 -3.55 -17.51
N LEU A 15 -6.02 -2.74 -16.50
CA LEU A 15 -5.40 -3.23 -15.27
C LEU A 15 -6.31 -4.12 -14.42
N ILE A 16 -7.57 -3.73 -14.23
CA ILE A 16 -8.54 -4.51 -13.45
C ILE A 16 -8.82 -5.85 -14.14
N SER A 17 -9.02 -5.83 -15.47
CA SER A 17 -9.33 -7.03 -16.25
C SER A 17 -8.20 -8.07 -16.26
N ASN A 18 -6.96 -7.63 -15.95
CA ASN A 18 -5.77 -8.48 -15.99
C ASN A 18 -5.11 -8.69 -14.62
N ASN A 19 -5.88 -8.58 -13.53
CA ASN A 19 -5.38 -8.79 -12.17
C ASN A 19 -4.15 -7.93 -11.80
N GLN A 20 -4.03 -6.74 -12.39
CA GLN A 20 -2.92 -5.79 -12.17
C GLN A 20 -1.55 -6.30 -12.65
N ASP A 21 -1.52 -7.32 -13.50
CA ASP A 21 -0.27 -7.82 -14.10
C ASP A 21 0.27 -6.80 -15.11
N THR A 22 1.42 -6.21 -14.79
CA THR A 22 2.09 -5.22 -15.63
C THR A 22 2.46 -5.74 -17.00
N PHE A 23 2.93 -6.98 -17.08
CA PHE A 23 3.43 -7.53 -18.33
C PHE A 23 2.26 -7.70 -19.30
N LYS A 24 1.15 -8.28 -18.82
CA LYS A 24 -0.08 -8.42 -19.60
C LYS A 24 -0.70 -7.08 -19.98
N CYS A 25 -0.69 -6.10 -19.08
CA CYS A 25 -1.22 -4.78 -19.38
C CYS A 25 -0.44 -4.10 -20.50
N VAL A 26 0.89 -4.20 -20.46
CA VAL A 26 1.75 -3.62 -21.50
C VAL A 26 1.57 -4.35 -22.83
N GLU A 27 1.46 -5.68 -22.82
CA GLU A 27 1.17 -6.47 -24.01
C GLU A 27 -0.15 -6.05 -24.67
N ILE A 28 -1.22 -5.84 -23.88
CA ILE A 28 -2.49 -5.34 -24.38
C ILE A 28 -2.37 -3.93 -24.94
N ILE A 29 -1.60 -3.06 -24.29
CA ILE A 29 -1.34 -1.69 -24.78
C ILE A 29 -0.60 -1.74 -26.13
N ILE A 30 0.40 -2.61 -26.29
CA ILE A 30 1.13 -2.81 -27.55
C ILE A 30 0.18 -3.32 -28.65
N ASN A 31 -0.67 -4.28 -28.33
CA ASN A 31 -1.62 -4.86 -29.28
C ASN A 31 -2.72 -3.86 -29.71
N LYS A 32 -3.19 -3.02 -28.79
CA LYS A 32 -4.19 -1.97 -29.07
C LYS A 32 -3.63 -0.79 -29.85
N TYR A 33 -2.36 -0.45 -29.64
CA TYR A 33 -1.72 0.74 -30.21
C TYR A 33 -0.51 0.32 -31.06
N PRO A 34 -0.73 -0.23 -32.26
CA PRO A 34 0.37 -0.69 -33.12
C PRO A 34 1.24 0.49 -33.58
N GLY A 35 2.54 0.22 -33.79
CA GLY A 35 3.48 1.21 -34.33
C GLY A 35 4.27 2.00 -33.29
N MET A 36 4.21 1.63 -32.00
CA MET A 36 5.08 2.21 -30.97
C MET A 36 6.51 1.67 -31.08
N SER A 37 7.51 2.54 -30.92
CA SER A 37 8.91 2.12 -30.84
C SER A 37 9.21 1.36 -29.56
N ASN A 38 10.21 0.46 -29.59
CA ASN A 38 10.67 -0.27 -28.41
C ASN A 38 11.09 0.67 -27.27
N GLN A 39 11.66 1.84 -27.60
CA GLN A 39 12.03 2.84 -26.61
C GLN A 39 10.81 3.44 -25.92
N LEU A 40 9.74 3.71 -26.66
CA LEU A 40 8.49 4.22 -26.11
C LEU A 40 7.82 3.17 -25.21
N ILE A 41 7.84 1.91 -25.63
CA ILE A 41 7.32 0.78 -24.86
C ILE A 41 8.03 0.66 -23.51
N GLU A 42 9.37 0.74 -23.48
CA GLU A 42 10.14 0.71 -22.23
C GLU A 42 9.82 1.90 -21.32
N GLN A 43 9.65 3.11 -21.88
CA GLN A 43 9.23 4.27 -21.11
C GLN A 43 7.81 4.13 -20.53
N ILE A 44 6.89 3.51 -21.29
CA ILE A 44 5.55 3.17 -20.80
C ILE A 44 5.66 2.18 -19.63
N LYS A 45 6.41 1.09 -19.77
CA LYS A 45 6.64 0.11 -18.68
C LYS A 45 7.17 0.78 -17.43
N LEU A 46 8.17 1.65 -17.57
CA LEU A 46 8.80 2.35 -16.46
C LEU A 46 7.83 3.32 -15.77
N LYS A 47 7.14 4.17 -16.54
CA LYS A 47 6.19 5.13 -15.96
C LYS A 47 4.98 4.44 -15.32
N LEU A 48 4.51 3.33 -15.93
CA LEU A 48 3.39 2.55 -15.43
C LEU A 48 3.74 1.86 -14.10
N SER A 49 4.92 1.24 -14.00
CA SER A 49 5.40 0.59 -12.77
C SER A 49 5.78 1.56 -11.65
N GLN A 50 6.43 2.68 -11.96
CA GLN A 50 6.95 3.60 -10.94
C GLN A 50 5.93 4.61 -10.45
N SER A 51 5.04 5.10 -11.32
CA SER A 51 4.14 6.22 -10.98
C SER A 51 2.67 5.78 -10.90
N PHE A 52 2.18 5.08 -11.92
CA PHE A 52 0.76 4.82 -12.07
C PHE A 52 0.30 3.70 -11.14
N LEU A 53 0.94 2.53 -11.20
CA LEU A 53 0.57 1.36 -10.41
C LEU A 53 0.57 1.59 -8.90
N PRO A 54 1.60 2.17 -8.27
CA PRO A 54 1.60 2.35 -6.83
C PRO A 54 0.44 3.25 -6.36
N SER A 55 0.08 4.25 -7.17
CA SER A 55 -1.07 5.11 -6.93
C SER A 55 -2.39 4.36 -7.12
N PHE A 56 -2.51 3.62 -8.23
CA PHE A 56 -3.68 2.80 -8.55
C PHE A 56 -3.93 1.74 -7.48
N THR A 57 -2.93 0.93 -7.10
CA THR A 57 -3.08 -0.15 -6.12
C THR A 57 -3.55 0.37 -4.76
N LYS A 58 -3.05 1.52 -4.31
CA LYS A 58 -3.51 2.15 -3.05
C LYS A 58 -4.98 2.53 -3.13
N LYS A 59 -5.41 3.17 -4.23
CA LYS A 59 -6.80 3.58 -4.47
C LYS A 59 -7.73 2.38 -4.67
N TRP A 60 -7.25 1.34 -5.33
CA TRP A 60 -7.98 0.10 -5.54
C TRP A 60 -8.22 -0.64 -4.22
N GLN A 61 -7.22 -0.66 -3.34
CA GLN A 61 -7.36 -1.21 -1.99
C GLN A 61 -8.30 -0.38 -1.12
N SER A 62 -8.26 0.96 -1.20
CA SER A 62 -9.18 1.81 -0.43
C SER A 62 -10.63 1.66 -0.88
N ALA A 63 -10.85 1.36 -2.16
CA ALA A 63 -12.16 1.05 -2.73
C ALA A 63 -12.60 -0.41 -2.51
N CYS A 64 -11.95 -1.14 -1.58
CA CYS A 64 -12.24 -2.55 -1.28
C CYS A 64 -12.22 -3.47 -2.52
N ARG A 65 -11.40 -3.12 -3.54
CA ARG A 65 -11.33 -3.84 -4.82
C ARG A 65 -12.66 -3.94 -5.57
N ASN A 66 -13.52 -2.94 -5.41
CA ASN A 66 -14.80 -2.84 -6.12
C ASN A 66 -14.72 -1.74 -7.19
N LYS A 67 -15.12 -2.07 -8.43
CA LYS A 67 -15.03 -1.15 -9.59
C LYS A 67 -15.93 0.07 -9.44
N ASP A 68 -17.14 -0.11 -8.93
CA ASP A 68 -18.13 0.96 -8.80
C ASP A 68 -17.69 1.96 -7.73
N ILE A 69 -17.30 1.45 -6.55
CA ILE A 69 -16.76 2.26 -5.45
C ILE A 69 -15.48 2.98 -5.89
N PHE A 70 -14.60 2.30 -6.65
CA PHE A 70 -13.38 2.92 -7.14
C PHE A 70 -13.67 4.08 -8.08
N SER A 71 -14.62 3.89 -9.01
CA SER A 71 -15.03 4.90 -9.98
C SER A 71 -15.62 6.13 -9.30
N GLU A 72 -16.50 5.92 -8.31
CA GLU A 72 -17.12 6.99 -7.53
C GLU A 72 -16.09 7.77 -6.71
N GLN A 73 -15.20 7.09 -5.98
CA GLN A 73 -14.20 7.74 -5.12
C GLN A 73 -13.08 8.45 -5.90
N ASN A 74 -12.83 8.06 -7.16
CA ASN A 74 -11.71 8.55 -7.95
C ASN A 74 -12.12 9.23 -9.26
N GLU A 75 -13.37 9.66 -9.38
CA GLU A 75 -13.94 10.24 -10.60
C GLU A 75 -13.04 11.37 -11.17
N ASN A 76 -12.58 12.28 -10.31
CA ASN A 76 -11.70 13.38 -10.72
C ASN A 76 -10.33 12.90 -11.23
N CYS A 77 -9.82 11.80 -10.70
CA CYS A 77 -8.57 11.22 -11.20
C CYS A 77 -8.79 10.54 -12.54
N LEU A 78 -9.94 9.86 -12.72
CA LEU A 78 -10.27 9.13 -13.94
C LEU A 78 -10.47 10.02 -15.17
N LYS A 79 -10.82 11.29 -14.97
CA LYS A 79 -10.88 12.31 -16.04
C LYS A 79 -9.51 12.65 -16.67
N GLY A 80 -8.40 12.18 -16.09
CA GLY A 80 -7.05 12.42 -16.59
C GLY A 80 -6.61 11.50 -17.73
N THR A 81 -5.43 11.81 -18.28
CA THR A 81 -4.77 11.00 -19.32
C THR A 81 -3.37 10.59 -18.88
N PHE A 82 -2.99 9.36 -19.21
CA PHE A 82 -1.62 8.88 -19.12
C PHE A 82 -0.88 9.24 -20.40
N SER A 83 0.15 10.07 -20.29
CA SER A 83 0.99 10.46 -21.43
C SER A 83 2.45 10.09 -21.22
N VAL A 84 3.11 9.60 -22.27
CA VAL A 84 4.55 9.33 -22.31
C VAL A 84 5.11 10.00 -23.56
N GLU A 85 6.16 10.80 -23.40
CA GLU A 85 6.81 11.52 -24.49
C GLU A 85 8.28 11.13 -24.54
N LEU A 86 8.75 10.68 -25.71
CA LEU A 86 10.16 10.38 -25.92
C LEU A 86 10.91 11.70 -26.09
N LYS A 87 11.63 12.14 -25.05
CA LYS A 87 12.55 13.27 -25.17
C LYS A 87 13.79 12.78 -25.92
N SER A 88 14.06 13.40 -27.08
CA SER A 88 15.36 13.25 -27.75
C SER A 88 16.46 13.63 -26.76
N GLN A 89 17.42 12.74 -26.54
CA GLN A 89 18.52 12.99 -25.62
C GLN A 89 19.22 14.31 -25.97
N MET A 90 19.21 15.26 -25.04
CA MET A 90 20.23 16.27 -24.78
C MET A 90 19.78 17.10 -23.58
N THR A 91 20.06 16.58 -22.39
CA THR A 91 20.57 17.33 -21.22
C THR A 91 20.68 16.35 -20.06
N PRO A 92 21.76 16.40 -19.25
CA PRO A 92 21.79 15.67 -17.99
C PRO A 92 20.58 16.13 -17.19
N MET A 93 19.78 15.18 -16.71
CA MET A 93 18.69 15.49 -15.80
C MET A 93 19.35 16.00 -14.51
N GLU A 94 19.51 17.32 -14.40
CA GLU A 94 19.71 17.97 -13.11
C GLU A 94 18.56 17.46 -12.24
N ILE A 95 18.94 16.69 -11.23
CA ILE A 95 18.06 16.34 -10.13
C ILE A 95 17.84 17.66 -9.39
N THR A 96 16.91 18.49 -9.87
CA THR A 96 16.37 19.57 -9.06
C THR A 96 15.61 18.87 -7.95
N GLN A 97 16.28 18.65 -6.83
CA GLN A 97 15.65 18.38 -5.55
C GLN A 97 14.65 19.51 -5.32
N GLY A 98 13.38 19.28 -5.68
CA GLY A 98 12.30 20.10 -5.18
C GLY A 98 12.39 20.11 -3.65
N PRO A 99 12.11 21.23 -2.98
CA PRO A 99 12.26 21.31 -1.53
C PRO A 99 11.44 20.18 -0.91
N SER A 100 12.15 19.31 -0.18
CA SER A 100 11.58 18.32 0.72
C SER A 100 10.76 19.07 1.77
N SER A 101 9.48 19.35 1.48
CA SER A 101 8.55 19.78 2.51
C SER A 101 8.20 18.52 3.31
N HIS A 102 8.95 18.28 4.38
CA HIS A 102 8.47 17.47 5.49
C HIS A 102 7.29 18.21 6.13
N VAL A 103 6.12 18.11 5.53
CA VAL A 103 4.87 18.42 6.23
C VAL A 103 4.65 17.26 7.20
N GLY A 104 5.17 17.45 8.41
CA GLY A 104 4.93 16.56 9.53
C GLY A 104 3.43 16.27 9.65
N ARG A 105 3.12 15.01 9.95
CA ARG A 105 1.77 14.52 10.19
C ARG A 105 1.08 15.43 11.22
N LYS A 106 0.02 16.14 10.82
CA LYS A 106 -0.82 16.88 11.79
C LYS A 106 -1.34 15.88 12.82
N LYS A 107 -1.01 16.11 14.10
CA LYS A 107 -1.52 15.32 15.23
C LYS A 107 -3.05 15.44 15.22
N LYS A 108 -3.74 14.30 15.13
CA LYS A 108 -5.20 14.25 15.31
C LYS A 108 -5.50 14.56 16.77
N ASN A 109 -6.49 15.41 17.01
CA ASN A 109 -6.94 15.76 18.36
C ASN A 109 -7.51 14.50 19.05
N LEU A 110 -7.05 14.27 20.27
CA LEU A 110 -7.28 13.09 21.12
C LEU A 110 -8.74 12.81 21.49
N SER A 111 -9.67 13.72 21.20
CA SER A 111 -11.05 13.63 21.69
C SER A 111 -11.94 12.68 20.89
N THR A 112 -11.62 12.35 19.64
CA THR A 112 -12.43 11.42 18.83
C THR A 112 -11.96 9.97 18.87
N SER A 113 -10.74 9.70 19.35
CA SER A 113 -10.21 8.33 19.51
C SER A 113 -10.68 7.61 20.78
N ALA A 114 -11.17 8.34 21.78
CA ALA A 114 -11.59 7.76 23.06
C ALA A 114 -12.86 6.89 22.93
N LEU A 115 -13.78 7.24 22.03
CA LEU A 115 -15.06 6.53 21.87
C LEU A 115 -14.91 5.16 21.20
N ILE A 116 -13.96 5.04 20.26
CA ILE A 116 -13.70 3.78 19.54
C ILE A 116 -12.94 2.78 20.43
N GLY A 117 -11.99 3.26 21.24
CA GLY A 117 -11.20 2.40 22.14
C GLY A 117 -12.02 1.73 23.24
N GLN A 118 -13.02 2.41 23.79
CA GLN A 118 -13.89 1.84 24.82
C GLN A 118 -14.76 0.69 24.31
N ASN A 119 -15.26 0.78 23.07
CA ASN A 119 -16.09 -0.28 22.48
C ASN A 119 -15.29 -1.54 22.15
N VAL A 120 -14.00 -1.41 21.82
CA VAL A 120 -13.13 -2.58 21.57
C VAL A 120 -12.80 -3.28 22.88
N LEU A 121 -12.43 -2.56 23.94
CA LEU A 121 -12.12 -3.11 25.26
C LEU A 121 -13.27 -3.94 25.87
N LYS A 122 -14.51 -3.48 25.67
CA LYS A 122 -15.70 -4.21 26.14
C LYS A 122 -15.83 -5.56 25.43
N LYS A 123 -15.61 -5.58 24.11
CA LYS A 123 -15.70 -6.78 23.27
C LYS A 123 -14.59 -7.78 23.57
N THR A 124 -13.38 -7.32 23.88
CA THR A 124 -12.26 -8.22 24.24
C THR A 124 -12.44 -8.85 25.62
N ARG A 125 -13.07 -8.14 26.58
CA ARG A 125 -13.43 -8.69 27.90
C ARG A 125 -14.47 -9.81 27.80
N GLU A 126 -15.37 -9.73 26.84
CA GLU A 126 -16.38 -10.77 26.59
C GLU A 126 -15.80 -12.02 25.93
N THR A 127 -14.62 -11.92 25.29
CA THR A 127 -14.07 -12.99 24.45
C THR A 127 -12.96 -13.82 25.12
N PHE A 128 -12.34 -13.32 26.21
CA PHE A 128 -11.20 -14.00 26.84
C PHE A 128 -11.28 -14.02 28.37
N SER A 129 -10.88 -15.13 28.99
CA SER A 129 -10.88 -15.30 30.46
C SER A 129 -9.84 -14.38 31.13
N GLU A 130 -10.20 -13.80 32.27
CA GLU A 130 -9.36 -12.85 33.00
C GLU A 130 -7.99 -13.43 33.42
N GLU A 131 -7.87 -14.75 33.56
CA GLU A 131 -6.62 -15.45 33.85
C GLU A 131 -5.55 -15.29 32.75
N LEU A 132 -5.96 -15.30 31.48
CA LEU A 132 -5.05 -15.14 30.34
C LEU A 132 -4.51 -13.70 30.25
N ILE A 133 -5.35 -12.71 30.57
CA ILE A 133 -4.96 -11.30 30.60
C ILE A 133 -4.01 -11.04 31.79
N SER A 134 -4.26 -11.70 32.92
CA SER A 134 -3.49 -11.55 34.16
C SER A 134 -2.09 -12.19 34.10
N SER A 135 -1.95 -13.30 33.36
CA SER A 135 -0.66 -14.00 33.18
C SER A 135 0.30 -13.22 32.27
N VAL A 136 -0.21 -12.55 31.24
CA VAL A 136 0.60 -11.67 30.36
C VAL A 136 1.10 -10.43 31.12
N LYS A 137 0.26 -9.83 31.98
CA LYS A 137 0.68 -8.68 32.81
C LYS A 137 1.79 -9.03 33.80
N ARG A 138 1.76 -10.23 34.40
CA ARG A 138 2.81 -10.66 35.36
C ARG A 138 4.17 -10.91 34.71
N LYS A 139 4.24 -11.26 33.42
CA LYS A 139 5.52 -11.47 32.72
C LYS A 139 6.23 -10.16 32.31
N ASN A 140 5.53 -9.03 32.26
CA ASN A 140 6.08 -7.76 31.78
C ASN A 140 6.57 -6.80 32.88
N GLN A 141 6.48 -7.17 34.17
CA GLN A 141 6.86 -6.27 35.27
C GLN A 141 8.38 -6.12 35.50
N ASN A 142 9.23 -6.95 34.88
CA ASN A 142 10.67 -7.00 35.18
C ASN A 142 11.61 -6.55 34.05
N CYS A 143 11.12 -6.02 32.93
CA CYS A 143 11.97 -5.51 31.85
C CYS A 143 11.81 -3.99 31.70
N SER A 144 12.84 -3.23 32.12
CA SER A 144 12.85 -1.77 32.08
C SER A 144 13.04 -1.17 30.68
N LYS A 145 13.20 -1.98 29.63
CA LYS A 145 13.17 -1.56 28.22
C LYS A 145 12.55 -2.67 27.35
N PRO A 146 11.68 -2.35 26.39
CA PRO A 146 11.24 -3.32 25.39
C PRO A 146 12.45 -3.69 24.52
N GLU A 147 12.92 -4.94 24.62
CA GLU A 147 13.93 -5.45 23.70
C GLU A 147 13.36 -5.43 22.28
N CYS A 148 14.05 -4.73 21.37
CA CYS A 148 13.76 -4.80 19.94
C CYS A 148 13.91 -6.25 19.48
N PHE A 149 12.80 -6.86 19.07
CA PHE A 149 12.77 -8.24 18.62
C PHE A 149 13.61 -8.40 17.34
N ILE A 150 14.65 -9.24 17.40
CA ILE A 150 15.49 -9.57 16.24
C ILE A 150 14.65 -10.40 15.25
N PRO A 151 14.65 -10.09 13.94
CA PRO A 151 13.83 -10.78 12.93
C PRO A 151 13.97 -12.30 12.93
N ASP A 152 15.17 -12.83 13.16
CA ASP A 152 15.44 -14.27 13.14
C ASP A 152 14.79 -15.00 14.33
N LYS A 153 14.73 -14.35 15.50
CA LYS A 153 14.02 -14.90 16.68
C LYS A 153 12.51 -14.91 16.45
N ALA A 154 11.97 -13.91 15.76
CA ALA A 154 10.55 -13.89 15.39
C ALA A 154 10.21 -14.99 14.39
N LEU A 155 11.09 -15.28 13.42
CA LEU A 155 10.92 -16.37 12.48
C LEU A 155 10.96 -17.74 13.18
N SER A 156 11.91 -17.95 14.10
CA SER A 156 11.98 -19.18 14.92
C SER A 156 10.68 -19.39 15.68
N LEU A 157 10.20 -18.36 16.39
CA LEU A 157 8.92 -18.42 17.11
C LEU A 157 7.72 -18.73 16.21
N MET A 158 7.70 -18.21 14.98
CA MET A 158 6.65 -18.54 14.02
C MET A 158 6.68 -20.01 13.61
N LEU A 159 7.87 -20.57 13.39
CA LEU A 159 8.05 -21.97 13.00
C LEU A 159 7.75 -22.91 14.17
N ASP A 160 8.29 -22.62 15.35
CA ASP A 160 8.10 -23.43 16.56
C ASP A 160 6.63 -23.48 16.98
N ALA A 161 5.92 -22.35 16.89
CA ALA A 161 4.49 -22.27 17.21
C ALA A 161 3.56 -22.61 16.04
N SER A 162 4.12 -23.03 14.88
CA SER A 162 3.37 -23.34 13.66
C SER A 162 2.37 -22.23 13.26
N LEU A 163 2.77 -20.97 13.46
CA LEU A 163 1.90 -19.82 13.25
C LEU A 163 1.90 -19.40 11.78
N PHE A 164 0.71 -19.30 11.20
CA PHE A 164 0.56 -18.69 9.89
C PHE A 164 0.83 -17.18 9.96
N LYS A 165 1.28 -16.60 8.85
CA LYS A 165 1.62 -15.18 8.71
C LYS A 165 0.53 -14.23 9.23
N ASN A 166 -0.75 -14.60 9.07
CA ASN A 166 -1.87 -13.80 9.57
C ASN A 166 -1.99 -13.83 11.10
N GLN A 167 -1.76 -14.99 11.73
CA GLN A 167 -1.80 -15.14 13.18
C GLN A 167 -0.65 -14.41 13.85
N TYR A 168 0.56 -14.50 13.27
CA TYR A 168 1.71 -13.73 13.75
C TYR A 168 1.47 -12.21 13.70
N LYS A 169 0.85 -11.71 12.62
CA LYS A 169 0.51 -10.27 12.51
C LYS A 169 -0.48 -9.83 13.59
N ILE A 170 -1.46 -10.66 13.93
CA ILE A 170 -2.43 -10.38 14.99
C ILE A 170 -1.70 -10.29 16.34
N ILE A 171 -0.85 -11.27 16.65
CA ILE A 171 -0.07 -11.31 17.90
C ILE A 171 0.85 -10.09 17.99
N ARG A 172 1.63 -9.80 16.94
CA ARG A 172 2.54 -8.66 16.89
C ARG A 172 1.83 -7.33 17.10
N LYS A 173 0.64 -7.17 16.49
CA LYS A 173 -0.18 -5.97 16.67
C LYS A 173 -0.66 -5.85 18.12
N ALA A 174 -1.12 -6.95 18.72
CA ALA A 174 -1.54 -6.97 20.11
C ALA A 174 -0.40 -6.69 21.10
N THR A 175 0.83 -7.14 20.82
CA THR A 175 2.00 -6.88 21.69
C THR A 175 2.48 -5.44 21.60
N LEU A 176 2.41 -4.81 20.42
CA LEU A 176 2.76 -3.40 20.23
C LEU A 176 1.77 -2.43 20.88
N GLU A 177 0.52 -2.85 21.08
CA GLU A 177 -0.52 -2.06 21.75
C GLU A 177 -0.48 -2.18 23.29
N LEU A 178 0.35 -3.09 23.83
CA LEU A 178 0.52 -3.33 25.26
C LEU A 178 1.73 -2.59 25.89
N VAL A 179 2.59 -1.97 25.06
CA VAL A 179 3.74 -1.14 25.47
C VAL A 179 3.39 0.32 25.28
#